data_AF-A0A9W8JR67-F1
#
_entry.id   AF-A0A9W8JR67-F1
#
_cell.length_a   1.000
_cell.length_b   1.000
_cell.length_c   1.000
_cell.angle_alpha   90.00
_cell.angle_beta   90.00
_cell.angle_gamma   90.00
#
_symmetry.space_group_name_H-M   'P 1'
#
loop_
_entity.id
_entity.type
_entity.pdbx_description
1 polymer ?
#
loop_
_entity_poly.entity_id
_entity_poly.type
_entity_poly.pdbx_seq_one_letter_code
_entity_poly.pdbx_strand_id
1 'polypeptide(L)'
;MSGSSRVEACADSLERLELNPGSEVNSICHLLRPVSIERTGVPDLSLAPLKTLRSLKINAKVLMFKLNNNRFSDPLPWIVSLLSTLPDDNSLSELELRFTSQLNQQILERVSWFNLSSTLLSRKFRSLKHVTFTFPPSAKGHIIDDRPLWVKDTLNQNKHLSPLISRGLLHFDI
;
A
#
# COMPACT_ATOMS: atom_id res chain seq x y z
N MET A 1 18.63 0.78 16.41
CA MET A 1 18.47 2.25 16.49
C MET A 1 17.30 2.63 15.61
N SER A 2 16.25 3.15 16.23
CA SER A 2 14.89 3.28 15.71
C SER A 2 14.78 4.37 14.64
N GLY A 3 14.14 4.06 13.51
CA GLY A 3 13.87 5.03 12.44
C GLY A 3 12.99 6.21 12.88
N SER A 4 12.31 6.10 14.03
CA SER A 4 11.43 7.14 14.57
C SER A 4 12.16 8.45 14.88
N SER A 5 13.39 8.39 15.42
CA SER A 5 14.10 9.60 15.89
C SER A 5 14.60 10.52 14.76
N ARG A 6 14.69 10.02 13.51
CA ARG A 6 15.11 10.82 12.35
C ARG A 6 13.94 11.52 11.66
N VAL A 7 12.76 10.94 11.73
CA VAL A 7 11.54 11.52 11.15
C VAL A 7 11.10 12.75 11.96
N GLU A 8 11.26 12.70 13.28
CA GLU A 8 10.96 13.83 14.17
C GLU A 8 11.90 15.03 13.97
N ALA A 9 13.20 14.79 13.73
CA ALA A 9 14.19 15.87 13.60
C ALA A 9 14.07 16.70 12.30
N CYS A 10 13.41 16.17 11.28
CA CYS A 10 13.22 16.84 9.98
C CYS A 10 11.75 17.10 9.66
N ALA A 11 10.85 16.88 10.62
CA ALA A 11 9.41 16.85 10.38
C ALA A 11 8.85 18.14 9.74
N ASP A 12 9.39 19.29 10.13
CA ASP A 12 8.90 20.60 9.68
C ASP A 12 9.25 20.89 8.20
N SER A 13 10.28 20.26 7.64
CA SER A 13 10.74 20.52 6.27
C SER A 13 10.68 19.31 5.34
N LEU A 14 10.27 18.14 5.84
CA LEU A 14 10.24 16.90 5.06
C LEU A 14 9.07 16.87 4.07
N GLU A 15 9.34 17.28 2.83
CA GLU A 15 8.32 17.24 1.76
C GLU A 15 8.18 15.87 1.09
N ARG A 16 9.20 15.00 1.19
CA ARG A 16 9.23 13.69 0.53
C ARG A 16 9.71 12.61 1.49
N LEU A 17 8.96 11.52 1.57
CA LEU A 17 9.30 10.38 2.41
C LEU A 17 9.18 9.08 1.62
N GLU A 18 10.22 8.26 1.69
CA GLU A 18 10.17 6.89 1.21
C GLU A 18 10.29 5.92 2.38
N LEU A 19 9.33 5.01 2.49
CA LEU A 19 9.27 3.98 3.51
C LEU A 19 9.52 2.61 2.88
N ASN A 20 10.39 1.84 3.53
CA ASN A 20 10.72 0.46 3.16
C ASN A 20 10.45 -0.45 4.37
N PRO A 21 9.18 -0.60 4.79
CA PRO A 21 8.83 -1.49 5.89
C PRO A 21 9.24 -2.93 5.57
N GLY A 22 9.72 -3.66 6.58
CA GLY A 22 9.96 -5.09 6.45
C GLY A 22 8.65 -5.89 6.53
N SER A 23 8.78 -7.21 6.60
CA SER A 23 7.62 -8.11 6.66
C SER A 23 6.82 -8.01 7.97
N GLU A 24 7.38 -7.38 8.99
CA GLU A 24 6.79 -7.19 10.31
C GLU A 24 5.55 -6.29 10.34
N VAL A 25 5.25 -5.57 9.25
CA VAL A 25 4.07 -4.70 9.16
C VAL A 25 2.87 -5.40 8.54
N ASN A 26 3.06 -6.62 8.03
CA ASN A 26 2.05 -7.31 7.27
C ASN A 26 1.06 -8.02 8.19
N SER A 27 -0.20 -8.09 7.77
CA SER A 27 -1.14 -9.02 8.37
C SER A 27 -1.14 -10.34 7.62
N ILE A 28 -1.47 -11.45 8.28
CA ILE A 28 -1.61 -12.75 7.62
C ILE A 28 -3.09 -12.98 7.30
N CYS A 29 -3.36 -13.15 6.01
CA CYS A 29 -4.69 -13.38 5.44
C CYS A 29 -4.78 -14.76 4.82
N HIS A 30 -5.97 -15.36 4.79
CA HIS A 30 -6.21 -16.66 4.14
C HIS A 30 -6.87 -16.49 2.76
N LEU A 31 -6.34 -17.12 1.72
CA LEU A 31 -6.82 -17.06 0.34
C LEU A 31 -8.20 -17.70 0.15
N LEU A 32 -8.45 -18.84 0.79
CA LEU A 32 -9.65 -19.66 0.51
C LEU A 32 -10.79 -19.52 1.53
N ARG A 33 -10.54 -18.86 2.67
CA ARG A 33 -11.48 -18.85 3.80
C ARG A 33 -11.50 -17.46 4.42
N PRO A 34 -12.67 -16.93 4.81
CA PRO A 34 -12.76 -15.72 5.60
C PRO A 34 -12.33 -16.04 7.04
N VAL A 35 -11.03 -15.99 7.30
CA VAL A 35 -10.45 -16.14 8.64
C VAL A 35 -10.10 -14.75 9.17
N SER A 36 -10.21 -14.56 10.48
CA SER A 36 -9.77 -13.32 11.14
C SER A 36 -8.32 -13.01 10.77
N ILE A 37 -8.07 -11.75 10.42
CA ILE A 37 -6.75 -11.23 10.06
C ILE A 37 -5.83 -11.33 11.28
N GLU A 38 -4.78 -12.14 11.19
CA GLU A 38 -3.73 -12.20 12.21
C GLU A 38 -2.79 -11.01 11.98
N ARG A 39 -2.87 -9.98 12.83
CA ARG A 39 -1.93 -8.84 12.78
C ARG A 39 -0.58 -9.29 13.32
N THR A 40 0.46 -9.21 12.50
CA THR A 40 1.83 -9.35 12.99
C THR A 40 2.35 -7.96 13.35
N GLY A 41 2.72 -7.75 14.62
CA GLY A 41 3.40 -6.55 15.10
C GLY A 41 2.64 -5.21 15.04
N VAL A 42 3.14 -4.24 15.78
CA VAL A 42 2.76 -2.82 15.70
C VAL A 42 4.01 -2.06 15.27
N PRO A 43 4.03 -1.43 14.09
CA PRO A 43 5.07 -0.45 13.80
C PRO A 43 4.64 0.87 14.41
N ASP A 44 5.39 1.33 15.41
CA ASP A 44 5.22 2.61 16.07
C ASP A 44 5.79 3.75 15.19
N LEU A 45 5.28 3.86 13.97
CA LEU A 45 5.60 4.93 13.03
C LEU A 45 4.37 5.79 12.82
N SER A 46 4.49 7.06 13.17
CA SER A 46 3.45 8.08 12.98
C SER A 46 3.91 9.12 11.96
N LEU A 47 3.03 9.47 11.03
CA LEU A 47 3.19 10.58 10.10
C LEU A 47 2.59 11.89 10.63
N ALA A 48 2.05 11.89 11.87
CA ALA A 48 1.44 13.08 12.47
C ALA A 48 2.36 14.32 12.49
N PRO A 49 3.68 14.20 12.72
CA PRO A 49 4.57 15.36 12.69
C PRO A 49 4.76 15.97 11.28
N LEU A 50 4.47 15.22 10.22
CA LEU A 50 4.88 15.54 8.84
C LEU A 50 3.85 16.41 8.09
N LYS A 51 3.64 17.64 8.58
CA LYS A 51 2.65 18.57 8.01
C LYS A 51 2.96 18.99 6.57
N THR A 52 4.24 19.09 6.23
CA THR A 52 4.72 19.56 4.93
C THR A 52 4.93 18.43 3.91
N LEU A 53 4.62 17.18 4.28
CA LEU A 53 4.75 16.03 3.39
C LEU A 53 3.85 16.19 2.16
N ARG A 54 4.48 16.25 0.98
CA ARG A 54 3.81 16.34 -0.33
C ARG A 54 3.81 15.02 -1.09
N SER A 55 4.85 14.22 -0.91
CA SER A 55 5.03 12.95 -1.62
C SER A 55 5.42 11.82 -0.67
N LEU A 56 4.66 10.73 -0.68
CA LEU A 56 4.89 9.55 0.13
C LEU A 56 5.03 8.33 -0.77
N LYS A 57 6.16 7.64 -0.65
CA LYS A 57 6.39 6.34 -1.31
C LYS A 57 6.47 5.25 -0.26
N ILE A 58 5.71 4.18 -0.45
CA ILE A 58 5.71 3.01 0.42
C ILE A 58 6.06 1.77 -0.40
N ASN A 59 7.19 1.15 -0.08
CA ASN A 59 7.62 -0.10 -0.69
C ASN A 59 7.16 -1.28 0.19
N ALA A 60 6.06 -1.91 -0.21
CA ALA A 60 5.49 -3.04 0.51
C ALA A 60 5.86 -4.38 -0.16
N LYS A 61 5.95 -5.43 0.66
CA LYS A 61 6.18 -6.81 0.21
C LYS A 61 4.95 -7.67 0.49
N VAL A 62 4.42 -8.29 -0.56
CA VAL A 62 3.37 -9.31 -0.46
C VAL A 62 4.02 -10.67 -0.67
N LEU A 63 3.98 -11.52 0.36
CA LEU A 63 4.58 -12.85 0.40
C LEU A 63 3.50 -13.92 0.48
N MET A 64 3.70 -15.02 -0.23
CA MET A 64 2.86 -16.21 -0.14
C MET A 64 3.55 -17.25 0.74
N PHE A 65 2.85 -17.74 1.77
CA PHE A 65 3.38 -18.73 2.70
C PHE A 65 3.07 -20.13 2.19
N LYS A 66 3.98 -20.70 1.37
CA LYS A 66 3.77 -21.96 0.63
C LYS A 66 3.70 -23.23 1.48
N LEU A 67 4.26 -23.23 2.69
CA LEU A 67 4.58 -24.50 3.36
C LEU A 67 3.41 -25.17 4.09
N ASN A 68 2.25 -24.54 4.31
CA ASN A 68 1.12 -25.27 4.94
C ASN A 68 -0.30 -24.69 4.87
N ASN A 69 -0.55 -23.46 4.42
CA ASN A 69 -1.91 -22.93 4.45
C ASN A 69 -2.02 -21.79 3.48
N ASN A 70 -2.91 -21.89 2.48
CA ASN A 70 -3.40 -20.86 1.57
C ASN A 70 -3.46 -19.46 2.22
N ARG A 71 -2.31 -18.84 2.46
CA ARG A 71 -2.14 -17.63 3.27
C ARG A 71 -1.13 -16.73 2.59
N PHE A 72 -1.37 -15.43 2.71
CA PHE A 72 -0.53 -14.39 2.16
C PHE A 72 -0.37 -13.26 3.16
N SER A 73 0.70 -12.50 2.99
CA SER A 73 0.96 -11.31 3.80
C SER A 73 0.31 -10.08 3.14
N ASP A 74 -0.57 -9.39 3.87
CA ASP A 74 -1.28 -8.20 3.41
C ASP A 74 -0.75 -6.94 4.13
N PRO A 75 -0.10 -6.00 3.42
CA PRO A 75 0.39 -4.75 3.99
C PRO A 75 -0.70 -3.67 4.13
N LEU A 76 -1.86 -3.81 3.47
CA LEU A 76 -2.86 -2.74 3.40
C LEU A 76 -3.38 -2.28 4.77
N PRO A 77 -3.66 -3.16 5.75
CA PRO A 77 -4.11 -2.71 7.07
C PRO A 77 -3.11 -1.76 7.74
N TRP A 78 -1.82 -2.03 7.62
CA TRP A 78 -0.78 -1.16 8.14
C TRP A 78 -0.68 0.15 7.36
N ILE A 79 -0.73 0.10 6.02
CA ILE A 79 -0.70 1.31 5.18
C ILE A 79 -1.87 2.24 5.56
N VAL A 80 -3.07 1.70 5.70
CA VAL A 80 -4.25 2.46 6.13
C VAL A 80 -4.05 3.07 7.51
N SER A 81 -3.54 2.29 8.47
CA SER A 81 -3.22 2.77 9.81
C SER A 81 -2.21 3.91 9.77
N LEU A 82 -1.14 3.78 8.99
CA LEU A 82 -0.10 4.79 8.85
C LEU A 82 -0.67 6.08 8.23
N LEU A 83 -1.42 5.98 7.13
CA LEU A 83 -2.07 7.12 6.49
C LEU A 83 -3.07 7.82 7.41
N SER A 84 -3.72 7.08 8.30
CA SER A 84 -4.64 7.63 9.30
C SER A 84 -3.93 8.55 10.32
N THR A 85 -2.61 8.39 10.50
CA THR A 85 -1.83 9.23 11.44
C THR A 85 -1.46 10.59 10.89
N LEU A 86 -1.58 10.83 9.56
CA LEU A 86 -1.34 12.16 8.99
C LEU A 86 -2.24 13.22 9.67
N PRO A 87 -1.87 14.49 9.69
CA PRO A 87 -2.76 15.53 10.18
C PRO A 87 -3.96 15.76 9.23
N ASP A 88 -5.08 16.29 9.74
CA ASP A 88 -6.29 16.54 8.94
C ASP A 88 -6.07 17.60 7.83
N ASP A 89 -5.13 18.51 8.05
CA ASP A 89 -4.69 19.57 7.15
C ASP A 89 -3.39 19.23 6.39
N ASN A 90 -3.10 17.94 6.19
CA ASN A 90 -1.91 17.50 5.46
C ASN A 90 -1.84 18.03 4.00
N SER A 91 -0.60 18.12 3.51
CA SER A 91 -0.28 18.60 2.15
C SER A 91 0.00 17.48 1.15
N LEU A 92 -0.37 16.23 1.46
CA LEU A 92 -0.02 15.08 0.63
C LEU A 92 -0.71 15.19 -0.73
N SER A 93 0.08 15.35 -1.78
CA SER A 93 -0.39 15.43 -3.17
C SER A 93 -0.12 14.17 -3.97
N GLU A 94 0.87 13.39 -3.57
CA GLU A 94 1.33 12.20 -4.29
C GLU A 94 1.52 11.02 -3.34
N LEU A 95 0.96 9.87 -3.70
CA LEU A 95 1.14 8.60 -2.99
C LEU A 95 1.57 7.53 -3.98
N GLU A 96 2.75 6.95 -3.79
CA GLU A 96 3.21 5.77 -4.52
C GLU A 96 3.18 4.55 -3.60
N LEU A 97 2.39 3.53 -3.94
CA LEU A 97 2.40 2.23 -3.28
C LEU A 97 3.06 1.21 -4.20
N ARG A 98 4.30 0.83 -3.87
CA ARG A 98 5.06 -0.16 -4.63
C ARG A 98 4.89 -1.53 -3.99
N PHE A 99 4.19 -2.44 -4.67
CA PHE A 99 3.96 -3.81 -4.22
C PHE A 99 4.96 -4.75 -4.88
N THR A 100 6.09 -4.98 -4.20
CA THR A 100 7.05 -5.99 -4.61
C THR A 100 6.49 -7.38 -4.27
N SER A 101 6.24 -8.21 -5.28
CA SER A 101 5.67 -9.53 -5.00
C SER A 101 5.88 -10.58 -6.07
N GLN A 102 5.90 -11.83 -5.60
CA GLN A 102 5.43 -13.04 -6.28
C GLN A 102 3.88 -13.09 -6.27
N LEU A 103 3.22 -12.00 -6.66
CA LEU A 103 1.76 -11.86 -6.65
C LEU A 103 1.22 -12.78 -7.76
N ASN A 104 0.46 -13.80 -7.38
CA ASN A 104 -0.40 -14.49 -8.33
C ASN A 104 -1.76 -13.76 -8.39
N GLN A 105 -2.51 -13.98 -9.47
CA GLN A 105 -3.80 -13.33 -9.70
C GLN A 105 -4.79 -13.55 -8.54
N GLN A 106 -4.80 -14.75 -7.95
CA GLN A 106 -5.67 -15.09 -6.84
C GLN A 106 -5.47 -14.23 -5.59
N ILE A 107 -4.22 -13.86 -5.25
CA ILE A 107 -3.97 -12.95 -4.13
C ILE A 107 -4.53 -11.56 -4.47
N LEU A 108 -4.26 -11.05 -5.67
CA LEU A 108 -4.69 -9.72 -6.08
C LEU A 108 -6.22 -9.54 -6.07
N GLU A 109 -6.94 -10.58 -6.49
CA GLU A 109 -8.40 -10.66 -6.43
C GLU A 109 -8.95 -10.69 -4.99
N ARG A 110 -8.18 -11.24 -4.04
CA ARG A 110 -8.60 -11.41 -2.64
C ARG A 110 -8.26 -10.23 -1.75
N VAL A 111 -7.26 -9.43 -2.11
CA VAL A 111 -6.89 -8.23 -1.35
C VAL A 111 -8.08 -7.26 -1.31
N SER A 112 -8.45 -6.83 -0.10
CA SER A 112 -9.53 -5.87 0.08
C SER A 112 -9.00 -4.44 0.00
N TRP A 113 -9.31 -3.76 -1.10
CA TRP A 113 -8.94 -2.35 -1.33
C TRP A 113 -9.89 -1.35 -0.67
N PHE A 114 -10.95 -1.83 -0.01
CA PHE A 114 -12.03 -0.97 0.52
C PHE A 114 -11.52 0.10 1.49
N ASN A 115 -10.78 -0.31 2.52
CA ASN A 115 -10.30 0.62 3.55
C ASN A 115 -9.33 1.65 2.96
N LEU A 116 -8.40 1.21 2.11
CA LEU A 116 -7.47 2.12 1.44
C LEU A 116 -8.22 3.15 0.59
N SER A 117 -9.14 2.68 -0.27
CA SER A 117 -9.93 3.56 -1.12
C SER A 117 -10.75 4.57 -0.32
N SER A 118 -11.43 4.10 0.73
CA SER A 118 -12.21 4.96 1.63
C SER A 118 -11.34 6.01 2.32
N THR A 119 -10.15 5.64 2.80
CA THR A 119 -9.18 6.57 3.39
C THR A 119 -8.77 7.64 2.39
N LEU A 120 -8.36 7.24 1.17
CA LEU A 120 -7.85 8.16 0.14
C LEU A 120 -8.95 9.09 -0.45
N LEU A 121 -10.22 8.68 -0.38
CA LEU A 121 -11.35 9.51 -0.81
C LEU A 121 -11.91 10.43 0.29
N SER A 122 -11.40 10.30 1.52
CA SER A 122 -11.86 11.11 2.64
C SER A 122 -11.45 12.58 2.50
N ARG A 123 -12.16 13.49 3.19
CA ARG A 123 -11.88 14.94 3.15
C ARG A 123 -10.43 15.29 3.53
N LYS A 124 -9.81 14.46 4.36
CA LYS A 124 -8.42 14.58 4.80
C LYS A 124 -7.42 14.53 3.63
N PHE A 125 -7.74 13.81 2.56
CA PHE A 125 -6.88 13.67 1.38
C PHE A 125 -7.36 14.52 0.20
N ARG A 126 -8.04 15.65 0.46
CA ARG A 126 -8.51 16.58 -0.58
C ARG A 126 -7.39 17.14 -1.48
N SER A 127 -6.16 17.18 -0.99
CA SER A 127 -4.98 17.69 -1.70
C SER A 127 -4.35 16.64 -2.61
N LEU A 128 -4.76 15.37 -2.48
CA LEU A 128 -4.21 14.24 -3.22
C LEU A 128 -4.58 14.37 -4.70
N LYS A 129 -3.56 14.40 -5.55
CA LYS A 129 -3.69 14.51 -7.00
C LYS A 129 -3.41 13.19 -7.68
N HIS A 130 -2.42 12.45 -7.19
CA HIS A 130 -1.95 11.22 -7.81
C HIS A 130 -1.74 10.12 -6.77
N VAL A 131 -2.26 8.95 -7.10
CA VAL A 131 -2.00 7.68 -6.44
C VAL A 131 -1.47 6.73 -7.48
N THR A 132 -0.27 6.20 -7.29
CA THR A 132 0.34 5.25 -8.20
C THR A 132 0.50 3.92 -7.49
N PHE A 133 -0.07 2.84 -8.04
CA PHE A 133 0.30 1.50 -7.62
C PHE A 133 1.33 0.94 -8.58
N THR A 134 2.52 0.66 -8.06
CA THR A 134 3.63 0.13 -8.85
C THR A 134 3.83 -1.35 -8.56
N PHE A 135 3.87 -2.18 -9.60
CA PHE A 135 4.02 -3.64 -9.50
C PHE A 135 5.27 -4.10 -10.26
N PRO A 136 6.47 -3.93 -9.68
CA PRO A 136 7.71 -4.22 -10.41
C PRO A 136 7.82 -5.70 -10.82
N PRO A 137 8.52 -5.98 -11.94
CA PRO A 137 8.76 -7.34 -12.38
C PRO A 137 9.51 -8.16 -11.32
N SER A 138 9.23 -9.46 -11.26
CA SER A 138 9.90 -10.37 -10.32
C SER A 138 11.36 -10.55 -10.74
N ALA A 139 12.31 -10.34 -9.81
CA ALA A 139 13.75 -10.53 -10.04
C ALA A 139 14.13 -11.97 -10.43
N LYS A 140 13.23 -12.95 -10.22
CA LYS A 140 13.38 -14.28 -10.81
C LYS A 140 12.88 -14.22 -12.25
N GLY A 141 13.81 -13.98 -13.17
CA GLY A 141 13.57 -13.97 -14.61
C GLY A 141 12.96 -15.27 -15.10
N HIS A 142 11.63 -15.29 -15.17
CA HIS A 142 10.87 -16.09 -16.12
C HIS A 142 9.74 -15.20 -16.59
N ILE A 143 9.92 -14.74 -17.82
CA ILE A 143 8.98 -13.95 -18.60
C ILE A 143 7.67 -14.72 -18.67
N ILE A 144 6.62 -14.16 -18.06
CA ILE A 144 5.26 -14.35 -18.54
C ILE A 144 4.86 -12.96 -19.00
N ASP A 145 4.94 -12.73 -20.31
CA ASP A 145 4.68 -11.43 -20.97
C ASP A 145 3.23 -10.94 -20.78
N ASP A 146 2.34 -11.77 -20.23
CA ASP A 146 0.96 -11.38 -19.91
C ASP A 146 0.76 -10.86 -18.48
N ARG A 147 1.80 -10.88 -17.64
CA ARG A 147 1.70 -10.40 -16.25
C ARG A 147 1.20 -8.96 -16.15
N PRO A 148 1.68 -8.01 -16.97
CA PRO A 148 1.20 -6.64 -16.90
C PRO A 148 -0.29 -6.51 -17.22
N LEU A 149 -0.78 -7.33 -18.15
CA LEU A 149 -2.18 -7.29 -18.61
C LEU A 149 -3.14 -7.75 -17.52
N TRP A 150 -2.96 -8.96 -16.97
CA TRP A 150 -3.91 -9.45 -15.97
C TRP A 150 -3.88 -8.66 -14.66
N VAL A 151 -2.72 -8.13 -14.25
CA VAL A 151 -2.62 -7.27 -13.05
C VAL A 151 -3.46 -6.01 -13.25
N LYS A 152 -3.30 -5.36 -14.41
CA LYS A 152 -4.06 -4.15 -14.77
C LYS A 152 -5.56 -4.43 -14.83
N ASP A 153 -5.94 -5.50 -15.51
CA ASP A 153 -7.35 -5.88 -15.68
C ASP A 153 -8.01 -6.22 -14.34
N THR A 154 -7.33 -6.99 -13.49
CA THR A 154 -7.82 -7.34 -12.16
C THR A 154 -8.06 -6.10 -11.30
N LEU A 155 -7.13 -5.13 -11.34
CA LEU A 155 -7.26 -3.89 -10.57
C LEU A 155 -8.34 -2.96 -11.13
N ASN A 156 -8.45 -2.86 -12.46
CA ASN A 156 -9.49 -2.08 -13.14
C ASN A 156 -10.90 -2.61 -12.83
N GLN A 157 -11.06 -3.93 -12.71
CA GLN A 157 -12.33 -4.58 -12.38
C GLN A 157 -12.68 -4.50 -10.88
N ASN A 158 -11.76 -4.03 -10.03
CA ASN A 158 -12.01 -3.95 -8.59
C ASN A 158 -12.97 -2.80 -8.25
N LYS A 159 -14.19 -3.15 -7.81
CA LYS A 159 -15.25 -2.19 -7.46
C LYS A 159 -14.82 -1.15 -6.40
N HIS A 160 -13.89 -1.49 -5.51
CA HIS A 160 -13.43 -0.55 -4.47
C HIS A 160 -12.43 0.48 -5.02
N LEU A 161 -11.70 0.14 -6.08
CA LEU A 161 -10.76 1.07 -6.74
C LEU A 161 -11.46 1.97 -7.77
N SER A 162 -12.60 1.52 -8.32
CA SER A 162 -13.37 2.26 -9.34
C SER A 162 -13.60 3.76 -9.05
N PRO A 163 -13.90 4.21 -7.81
CA PRO A 163 -14.07 5.64 -7.54
C PRO A 163 -12.77 6.45 -7.63
N LEU A 164 -11.61 5.86 -7.32
CA LEU A 164 -10.31 6.52 -7.50
C LEU A 164 -9.92 6.58 -8.98
N ILE A 165 -10.18 5.50 -9.72
CA ILE A 165 -9.91 5.40 -11.16
C ILE A 165 -10.77 6.41 -11.93
N SER A 166 -12.08 6.46 -11.67
CA SER A 166 -13.02 7.35 -12.39
C SER A 166 -12.76 8.84 -12.15
N ARG A 167 -12.13 9.19 -11.02
CA ARG A 167 -11.67 10.57 -10.73
C ARG A 167 -10.30 10.90 -11.35
N GLY A 168 -9.65 9.95 -12.02
CA GLY A 168 -8.29 10.12 -12.54
C GLY A 168 -7.23 10.23 -11.44
N LEU A 169 -7.53 9.78 -10.21
CA LEU A 169 -6.60 9.84 -9.08
C LEU A 169 -5.64 8.64 -9.08
N LEU A 170 -6.12 7.46 -9.49
CA LEU A 170 -5.35 6.21 -9.44
C LEU A 170 -4.76 5.82 -10.79
N HIS A 171 -3.45 5.58 -10.81
CA HIS A 171 -2.68 5.08 -11.94
C HIS A 171 -1.99 3.76 -11.58
N PHE A 172 -1.83 2.89 -12.57
CA PHE A 172 -1.11 1.63 -12.44
C PHE A 172 0.18 1.69 -13.25
N ASP A 173 1.30 1.43 -12.60
CA ASP A 173 2.64 1.34 -13.19
C ASP A 173 3.11 -0.12 -13.07
N ILE A 174 3.07 -0.87 -14.19
CA ILE A 174 3.21 -2.33 -14.20
C ILE A 174 4.30 -2.75 -15.18
#